data_AF-A0A7S2E0T8-F1
#
_entry.id   AF-A0A7S2E0T8-F1
#
_cell.length_a   1.000
_cell.length_b   1.000
_cell.length_c   1.000
_cell.angle_alpha   90.00
_cell.angle_beta   90.00
_cell.angle_gamma   90.00
#
_symmetry.space_group_name_H-M   'P 1'
#
loop_
_entity.id
_entity.type
_entity.pdbx_description
1 polymer ?
#
loop_
_entity_poly.entity_id
_entity_poly.type
_entity_poly.pdbx_seq_one_letter_code
_entity_poly.pdbx_strand_id
1 'polypeptide(L)'
;VRGKNPEKREMSRPALFAIVRRAASKAAARPSLASSRLTPSAGCNAARFFATDSPGLPDSVKRVGDALAFPNEYPGMNYKFNWSLNSDGVTPLKRSAFRLTKPLDLKVAGLTPPKTTPLNVKAAPASEMPEAGSPELPFEIFDEVAERTKELLSSSEHLYVPEGHAPGSRVGVRIITNSATLAPDLLAYLERAPKRDPESQPITAYVLAGADEEFAGYAIEEVEEEVTDKKTGKTSVEAKSVAAVVVVGREEPSIARIVAGLETSVAGLAADEAERAAKAAEEAAE
;
A
#
# COMPACT_ATOMS: atom_id res chain seq x y z
N VAL A 1 13.84 28.47 -65.99
CA VAL A 1 12.81 28.15 -64.97
C VAL A 1 13.48 27.31 -63.89
N ARG A 2 13.63 27.89 -62.69
CA ARG A 2 14.26 27.25 -61.51
C ARG A 2 13.27 26.29 -60.86
N GLY A 3 13.70 25.07 -60.51
CA GLY A 3 12.95 24.15 -59.65
C GLY A 3 13.84 23.71 -58.49
N LYS A 4 13.56 24.25 -57.29
CA LYS A 4 14.26 23.97 -56.03
C LYS A 4 13.75 22.67 -55.41
N ASN A 5 14.67 21.83 -54.93
CA ASN A 5 14.39 20.75 -53.99
C ASN A 5 14.05 21.33 -52.60
N PRO A 6 13.07 20.78 -51.85
CA PRO A 6 12.84 21.16 -50.46
C PRO A 6 13.73 20.37 -49.50
N GLU A 7 14.27 21.11 -48.54
CA GLU A 7 15.10 20.66 -47.42
C GLU A 7 14.39 19.65 -46.51
N LYS A 8 15.11 18.60 -46.13
CA LYS A 8 14.78 17.74 -44.99
C LYS A 8 15.01 18.55 -43.71
N ARG A 9 13.94 18.85 -42.96
CA ARG A 9 14.03 19.32 -41.58
C ARG A 9 14.34 18.14 -40.67
N GLU A 10 15.55 18.11 -40.11
CA GLU A 10 15.88 17.31 -38.94
C GLU A 10 15.03 17.77 -37.76
N MET A 11 14.24 16.86 -37.20
CA MET A 11 13.54 17.07 -35.94
C MET A 11 14.53 16.80 -34.79
N SER A 12 14.89 17.88 -34.12
CA SER A 12 15.55 17.92 -32.83
C SER A 12 14.81 17.03 -31.82
N ARG A 13 15.52 16.07 -31.23
CA ARG A 13 15.05 15.29 -30.06
C ARG A 13 15.29 16.13 -28.80
N PRO A 14 14.31 16.32 -27.91
CA PRO A 14 14.57 16.89 -26.60
C PRO A 14 15.27 15.85 -25.71
N ALA A 15 16.35 16.28 -25.06
CA ALA A 15 17.06 15.53 -24.04
C ALA A 15 16.17 15.36 -22.80
N LEU A 16 15.90 14.11 -22.41
CA LEU A 16 15.33 13.75 -21.12
C LEU A 16 16.44 13.84 -20.07
N PHE A 17 16.34 14.86 -19.21
CA PHE A 17 17.13 14.94 -17.98
C PHE A 17 16.43 14.10 -16.91
N ALA A 18 16.92 12.90 -16.66
CA ALA A 18 16.61 12.15 -15.44
C ALA A 18 17.45 12.74 -14.30
N ILE A 19 16.80 13.44 -13.36
CA ILE A 19 17.43 13.91 -12.13
C ILE A 19 17.29 12.80 -11.09
N VAL A 20 18.33 11.96 -10.98
CA VAL A 20 18.51 11.06 -9.84
C VAL A 20 19.05 11.87 -8.67
N ARG A 21 18.31 11.94 -7.55
CA ARG A 21 18.84 12.48 -6.29
C ARG A 21 18.70 11.47 -5.16
N ARG A 22 19.86 10.95 -4.76
CA ARG A 22 20.15 10.31 -3.47
C ARG A 22 19.62 11.14 -2.29
N ALA A 23 18.75 10.56 -1.48
CA ALA A 23 18.51 11.02 -0.11
C ALA A 23 19.45 10.27 0.85
N ALA A 24 20.51 10.95 1.30
CA ALA A 24 21.37 10.48 2.39
C ALA A 24 20.85 11.07 3.71
N SER A 25 20.21 10.25 4.55
CA SER A 25 19.78 10.65 5.89
C SER A 25 20.96 10.56 6.87
N LYS A 26 21.45 11.74 7.28
CA LYS A 26 22.53 11.93 8.24
C LYS A 26 21.97 11.79 9.66
N ALA A 27 22.39 10.75 10.36
CA ALA A 27 22.05 10.47 11.75
C ALA A 27 22.47 11.65 12.68
N ALA A 28 21.50 12.22 13.39
CA ALA A 28 21.73 13.18 14.46
C ALA A 28 21.83 12.44 15.81
N ALA A 29 22.91 12.69 16.52
CA ALA A 29 23.21 12.14 17.84
C ALA A 29 22.19 12.58 18.90
N ARG A 30 21.70 11.63 19.70
CA ARG A 30 20.84 11.90 20.88
C ARG A 30 21.69 12.28 22.09
N PRO A 31 21.34 13.34 22.84
CA PRO A 31 21.96 13.61 24.14
C PRO A 31 21.43 12.64 25.21
N SER A 32 22.36 12.15 26.03
CA SER A 32 22.09 11.30 27.21
C SER A 32 21.35 12.08 28.29
N LEU A 33 20.17 11.61 28.70
CA LEU A 33 19.49 12.10 29.90
C LEU A 33 19.67 11.13 31.05
N ALA A 34 20.07 11.71 32.17
CA ALA A 34 20.51 11.07 33.38
C ALA A 34 19.39 10.34 34.13
N SER A 35 19.83 9.28 34.79
CA SER A 35 19.14 8.42 35.74
C SER A 35 18.54 9.17 36.93
N SER A 36 17.23 9.04 37.12
CA SER A 36 16.58 9.26 38.42
C SER A 36 15.78 8.02 38.81
N ARG A 37 16.27 7.33 39.84
CA ARG A 37 15.63 6.18 40.48
C ARG A 37 14.39 6.66 41.25
N LEU A 38 13.24 6.03 41.00
CA LEU A 38 12.11 6.05 41.93
C LEU A 38 11.73 4.60 42.24
N THR A 39 11.65 4.31 43.53
CA THR A 39 11.35 3.01 44.13
C THR A 39 9.90 2.59 43.88
N PRO A 40 9.60 1.30 43.68
CA PRO A 40 8.23 0.83 43.51
C PRO A 40 7.51 0.79 44.87
N SER A 41 6.44 1.56 45.02
CA SER A 41 5.49 1.33 46.11
C SER A 41 4.58 0.16 45.72
N ALA A 42 4.51 -0.82 46.61
CA ALA A 42 3.58 -1.92 46.52
C ALA A 42 2.15 -1.39 46.71
N GLY A 43 1.31 -1.57 45.69
CA GLY A 43 -0.09 -1.17 45.75
C GLY A 43 -0.90 -1.87 44.65
N CYS A 44 -1.72 -2.83 45.10
CA CYS A 44 -2.91 -3.37 44.44
C CYS A 44 -2.83 -3.80 42.95
N ASN A 45 -2.71 -5.12 42.76
CA ASN A 45 -3.17 -5.84 41.59
C ASN A 45 -4.67 -5.62 41.37
N ALA A 46 -5.05 -4.53 40.70
CA ALA A 46 -6.29 -4.45 39.98
C ALA A 46 -6.03 -5.09 38.61
N ALA A 47 -6.22 -6.41 38.52
CA ALA A 47 -6.36 -7.12 37.26
C ALA A 47 -7.49 -6.43 36.49
N ARG A 48 -7.14 -5.56 35.55
CA ARG A 48 -8.08 -4.99 34.60
C ARG A 48 -8.51 -6.13 33.68
N PHE A 49 -9.62 -6.76 34.02
CA PHE A 49 -10.39 -7.58 33.11
C PHE A 49 -10.90 -6.68 31.98
N PHE A 50 -10.08 -6.46 30.95
CA PHE A 50 -10.55 -5.98 29.65
C PHE A 50 -11.01 -7.20 28.85
N ALA A 51 -12.13 -7.79 29.28
CA ALA A 51 -12.96 -8.63 28.44
C ALA A 51 -14.34 -7.98 28.41
N THR A 52 -14.39 -6.73 27.94
CA THR A 52 -15.65 -6.13 27.54
C THR A 52 -15.95 -6.65 26.15
N ASP A 53 -16.96 -7.51 26.04
CA ASP A 53 -17.72 -7.70 24.81
C ASP A 53 -17.94 -6.30 24.21
N SER A 54 -17.23 -6.00 23.14
CA SER A 54 -17.33 -4.70 22.49
C SER A 54 -18.64 -4.71 21.72
N PRO A 55 -19.64 -3.88 22.09
CA PRO A 55 -20.92 -3.89 21.43
C PRO A 55 -20.71 -3.57 19.94
N GLY A 56 -21.21 -4.46 19.07
CA GLY A 56 -21.16 -4.32 17.61
C GLY A 56 -20.17 -5.21 16.87
N LEU A 57 -19.34 -6.01 17.56
CA LEU A 57 -18.49 -7.01 16.88
C LEU A 57 -19.25 -8.34 16.71
N PRO A 58 -19.19 -8.98 15.53
CA PRO A 58 -19.80 -10.29 15.32
C PRO A 58 -19.11 -11.36 16.16
N ASP A 59 -19.86 -12.40 16.56
CA ASP A 59 -19.35 -13.52 17.38
C ASP A 59 -18.12 -14.23 16.79
N SER A 60 -17.87 -14.08 15.49
CA SER A 60 -16.68 -14.57 14.78
C SER A 60 -15.37 -13.89 15.21
N VAL A 61 -15.42 -12.74 15.90
CA VAL A 61 -14.27 -11.98 16.39
C VAL A 61 -13.98 -12.27 17.87
N LYS A 62 -14.61 -13.31 18.45
CA LYS A 62 -14.31 -13.75 19.81
C LYS A 62 -12.88 -14.31 19.88
N ARG A 63 -12.17 -13.95 20.96
CA ARG A 63 -10.82 -14.41 21.27
C ARG A 63 -10.74 -15.94 21.13
N VAL A 64 -9.76 -16.43 20.36
CA VAL A 64 -9.47 -17.86 20.22
C VAL A 64 -8.22 -18.17 21.04
N GLY A 65 -8.38 -18.64 22.28
CA GLY A 65 -7.25 -19.05 23.12
C GLY A 65 -7.36 -18.63 24.59
N ASP A 66 -6.48 -19.19 25.40
CA ASP A 66 -6.35 -18.87 26.82
C ASP A 66 -5.84 -17.43 27.00
N ALA A 67 -6.44 -16.65 27.89
CA ALA A 67 -6.15 -15.21 28.02
C ALA A 67 -4.66 -14.90 28.31
N LEU A 68 -3.94 -15.90 28.81
CA LEU A 68 -2.53 -15.85 29.22
C LEU A 68 -1.55 -16.34 28.13
N ALA A 69 -2.04 -16.91 27.02
CA ALA A 69 -1.19 -17.42 25.95
C ALA A 69 -0.84 -16.30 24.96
N PHE A 70 0.40 -15.83 25.00
CA PHE A 70 0.91 -14.84 24.04
C PHE A 70 1.60 -15.55 22.86
N PRO A 71 1.37 -15.13 21.60
CA PRO A 71 0.52 -14.01 21.15
C PRO A 71 -0.97 -14.39 21.08
N ASN A 72 -1.84 -13.49 21.57
CA ASN A 72 -3.29 -13.67 21.55
C ASN A 72 -3.85 -13.26 20.17
N GLU A 73 -3.79 -14.15 19.18
CA GLU A 73 -4.35 -13.87 17.84
C GLU A 73 -5.85 -14.16 17.76
N TYR A 74 -6.57 -13.30 17.05
CA TYR A 74 -7.95 -13.54 16.60
C TYR A 74 -8.19 -12.84 15.26
N PRO A 75 -9.28 -13.12 14.53
CA PRO A 75 -9.54 -12.47 13.26
C PRO A 75 -9.53 -10.94 13.39
N GLY A 76 -8.69 -10.27 12.61
CA GLY A 76 -8.48 -8.83 12.74
C GLY A 76 -7.29 -8.43 13.62
N MET A 77 -6.68 -9.36 14.36
CA MET A 77 -5.51 -9.13 15.21
C MET A 77 -4.47 -10.24 14.99
N ASN A 78 -3.93 -10.29 13.77
CA ASN A 78 -2.87 -11.22 13.38
C ASN A 78 -1.52 -10.48 13.41
N TYR A 79 -0.55 -10.97 14.20
CA TYR A 79 0.70 -10.23 14.41
C TYR A 79 1.51 -10.12 13.12
N LYS A 80 1.63 -11.21 12.36
CA LYS A 80 2.41 -11.23 11.12
C LYS A 80 1.87 -10.22 10.10
N PHE A 81 0.55 -10.16 9.96
CA PHE A 81 -0.12 -9.22 9.07
C PHE A 81 -0.03 -7.78 9.56
N ASN A 82 -0.20 -7.53 10.87
CA ASN A 82 -0.05 -6.19 11.42
C ASN A 82 1.38 -5.65 11.25
N TRP A 83 2.39 -6.52 11.34
CA TRP A 83 3.77 -6.16 11.03
C TRP A 83 3.95 -5.82 9.55
N SER A 84 3.35 -6.59 8.63
CA SER A 84 3.43 -6.26 7.22
C SER A 84 2.74 -4.94 6.87
N LEU A 85 1.62 -4.61 7.54
CA LEU A 85 0.98 -3.30 7.36
C LEU A 85 1.84 -2.15 7.87
N ASN A 86 2.53 -2.36 9.00
CA ASN A 86 3.46 -1.36 9.54
C ASN A 86 4.63 -1.11 8.57
N SER A 87 5.12 -2.14 7.87
CA SER A 87 6.09 -1.95 6.78
C SER A 87 5.55 -1.08 5.64
N ASP A 88 4.24 -1.10 5.38
CA ASP A 88 3.59 -0.19 4.42
C ASP A 88 3.22 1.18 5.03
N GLY A 89 3.68 1.47 6.25
CA GLY A 89 3.43 2.73 6.95
C GLY A 89 2.07 2.85 7.63
N VAL A 90 1.29 1.77 7.74
CA VAL A 90 -0.01 1.77 8.43
C VAL A 90 0.03 0.88 9.66
N THR A 91 -0.18 1.47 10.85
CA THR A 91 -0.23 0.72 12.10
C THR A 91 -1.68 0.65 12.60
N PRO A 92 -2.31 -0.53 12.67
CA PRO A 92 -3.64 -0.65 13.25
C PRO A 92 -3.61 -0.35 14.77
N LEU A 93 -4.04 0.85 15.18
CA LEU A 93 -3.94 1.29 16.59
C LEU A 93 -5.18 0.96 17.44
N LYS A 94 -6.37 0.92 16.84
CA LYS A 94 -7.64 0.84 17.59
C LYS A 94 -8.16 -0.57 17.78
N ARG A 95 -8.74 -1.19 16.73
CA ARG A 95 -9.39 -2.51 16.87
C ARG A 95 -8.77 -3.57 15.98
N SER A 96 -9.09 -3.56 14.69
CA SER A 96 -8.91 -4.75 13.87
C SER A 96 -8.53 -4.42 12.44
N ALA A 97 -7.55 -5.17 11.91
CA ALA A 97 -7.16 -5.17 10.50
C ALA A 97 -7.46 -6.53 9.88
N PHE A 98 -8.44 -6.58 8.99
CA PHE A 98 -8.88 -7.80 8.33
C PHE A 98 -8.17 -7.95 6.98
N ARG A 99 -7.34 -8.98 6.85
CA ARG A 99 -6.76 -9.41 5.57
C ARG A 99 -7.82 -10.16 4.76
N LEU A 100 -8.21 -9.62 3.62
CA LEU A 100 -9.28 -10.15 2.78
C LEU A 100 -8.70 -10.73 1.48
N THR A 101 -8.67 -12.06 1.37
CA THR A 101 -8.16 -12.76 0.17
C THR A 101 -9.23 -13.62 -0.49
N LYS A 102 -10.29 -13.94 0.26
CA LYS A 102 -11.38 -14.82 -0.17
C LYS A 102 -12.72 -14.27 0.30
N PRO A 103 -13.84 -14.60 -0.37
CA PRO A 103 -15.17 -14.22 0.09
C PRO A 103 -15.54 -14.74 1.48
N LEU A 104 -14.87 -15.78 1.98
CA LEU A 104 -15.05 -16.26 3.35
C LEU A 104 -14.49 -15.27 4.38
N ASP A 105 -13.39 -14.60 4.05
CA ASP A 105 -12.74 -13.62 4.93
C ASP A 105 -13.66 -12.40 5.14
N LEU A 106 -14.46 -12.04 4.13
CA LEU A 106 -15.51 -11.01 4.25
C LEU A 106 -16.50 -11.35 5.34
N LYS A 107 -16.98 -12.60 5.40
CA LYS A 107 -17.93 -13.04 6.44
C LYS A 107 -17.31 -12.98 7.83
N VAL A 108 -16.04 -13.36 7.95
CA VAL A 108 -15.30 -13.29 9.22
C VAL A 108 -15.18 -11.84 9.70
N ALA A 109 -14.98 -10.90 8.78
CA ALA A 109 -14.96 -9.46 9.02
C ALA A 109 -16.35 -8.84 9.22
N GLY A 110 -17.44 -9.63 9.18
CA GLY A 110 -18.81 -9.14 9.29
C GLY A 110 -19.33 -8.42 8.04
N LEU A 111 -18.63 -8.55 6.90
CA LEU A 111 -19.00 -7.93 5.63
C LEU A 111 -19.84 -8.87 4.76
N THR A 112 -20.74 -8.28 3.98
CA THR A 112 -21.52 -8.99 2.97
C THR A 112 -20.68 -9.26 1.72
N PRO A 113 -20.62 -10.50 1.21
CA PRO A 113 -19.97 -10.77 -0.07
C PRO A 113 -20.61 -9.99 -1.22
N PRO A 114 -19.82 -9.61 -2.25
CA PRO A 114 -20.32 -8.94 -3.44
C PRO A 114 -21.28 -9.87 -4.21
N LYS A 115 -22.27 -9.27 -4.90
CA LYS A 115 -23.26 -10.03 -5.69
C LYS A 115 -22.68 -10.65 -6.96
N THR A 116 -21.64 -10.03 -7.52
CA THR A 116 -21.01 -10.40 -8.80
C THR A 116 -19.50 -10.54 -8.63
N THR A 117 -18.91 -11.59 -9.19
CA THR A 117 -17.45 -11.81 -9.18
C THR A 117 -17.06 -12.54 -10.47
N PRO A 118 -16.12 -12.03 -11.28
CA PRO A 118 -15.37 -10.77 -11.11
C PRO A 118 -16.24 -9.52 -11.31
N LEU A 119 -15.85 -8.42 -10.68
CA LEU A 119 -16.49 -7.13 -10.87
C LEU A 119 -15.85 -6.40 -12.07
N ASN A 120 -16.64 -6.17 -13.12
CA ASN A 120 -16.19 -5.43 -14.30
C ASN A 120 -16.45 -3.94 -14.10
N VAL A 121 -15.43 -3.21 -13.65
CA VAL A 121 -15.47 -1.75 -13.50
C VAL A 121 -14.62 -1.12 -14.60
N LYS A 122 -15.11 -0.03 -15.21
CA LYS A 122 -14.30 0.79 -16.12
C LYS A 122 -13.49 1.79 -15.29
N ALA A 123 -12.18 1.84 -15.54
CA ALA A 123 -11.31 2.85 -14.95
C ALA A 123 -11.79 4.28 -15.26
N ALA A 124 -11.60 5.17 -14.29
CA ALA A 124 -11.69 6.61 -14.50
C ALA A 124 -10.64 7.08 -15.54
N PRO A 125 -10.83 8.23 -16.20
CA PRO A 125 -9.82 8.76 -17.12
C PRO A 125 -8.50 9.04 -16.39
N ALA A 126 -7.37 8.87 -17.08
CA ALA A 126 -6.04 9.06 -16.50
C ALA A 126 -5.82 10.47 -15.92
N SER A 127 -6.53 11.48 -16.42
CA SER A 127 -6.50 12.86 -15.89
C SER A 127 -7.04 12.97 -14.45
N GLU A 128 -7.81 11.99 -13.98
CA GLU A 128 -8.28 11.94 -12.58
C GLU A 128 -7.32 11.19 -11.66
N MET A 129 -6.19 10.69 -12.19
CA MET A 129 -5.19 9.92 -11.46
C MET A 129 -3.78 10.34 -11.89
N PRO A 130 -3.35 11.58 -11.58
CA PRO A 130 -2.03 12.08 -11.96
C PRO A 130 -0.91 11.33 -11.22
N GLU A 131 0.22 11.20 -11.90
CA GLU A 131 1.46 10.65 -11.35
C GLU A 131 2.20 11.72 -10.54
N ALA A 132 2.74 11.35 -9.38
CA ALA A 132 3.60 12.23 -8.60
C ALA A 132 4.88 12.58 -9.39
N GLY A 133 5.27 13.85 -9.37
CA GLY A 133 6.35 14.39 -10.20
C GLY A 133 5.90 14.87 -11.58
N SER A 134 4.64 14.64 -11.96
CA SER A 134 4.06 15.25 -13.15
C SER A 134 3.81 16.76 -12.93
N PRO A 135 3.59 17.53 -14.01
CA PRO A 135 3.19 18.94 -13.89
C PRO A 135 1.88 19.16 -13.11
N GLU A 136 1.04 18.13 -13.01
CA GLU A 136 -0.25 18.19 -12.34
C GLU A 136 -0.14 17.89 -10.84
N LEU A 137 0.84 17.08 -10.42
CA LEU A 137 1.01 16.64 -9.05
C LEU A 137 2.50 16.64 -8.63
N PRO A 138 2.96 17.66 -7.87
CA PRO A 138 4.28 17.67 -7.24
C PRO A 138 4.45 16.53 -6.24
N PHE A 139 5.67 16.00 -6.13
CA PHE A 139 6.01 14.93 -5.17
C PHE A 139 5.72 15.36 -3.73
N GLU A 140 6.03 16.59 -3.36
CA GLU A 140 5.86 17.09 -2.00
C GLU A 140 4.39 17.07 -1.55
N ILE A 141 3.46 17.37 -2.46
CA ILE A 141 2.02 17.33 -2.16
C ILE A 141 1.55 15.88 -2.04
N PHE A 142 2.02 15.00 -2.93
CA PHE A 142 1.68 13.59 -2.85
C PHE A 142 2.16 12.97 -1.52
N ASP A 143 3.40 13.22 -1.13
CA ASP A 143 3.99 12.68 0.10
C ASP A 143 3.25 13.17 1.36
N GLU A 144 2.93 14.48 1.42
CA GLU A 144 2.17 15.06 2.53
C GLU A 144 0.79 14.39 2.66
N VAL A 145 0.06 14.26 1.55
CA VAL A 145 -1.26 13.62 1.56
C VAL A 145 -1.15 12.12 1.85
N ALA A 146 -0.13 11.43 1.33
CA ALA A 146 0.11 10.01 1.57
C ALA A 146 0.39 9.73 3.05
N GLU A 147 1.27 10.52 3.67
CA GLU A 147 1.60 10.40 5.11
C GLU A 147 0.36 10.66 5.97
N ARG A 148 -0.35 11.77 5.72
CA ARG A 148 -1.61 12.09 6.40
C ARG A 148 -2.66 10.99 6.25
N THR A 149 -2.77 10.41 5.05
CA THR A 149 -3.70 9.31 4.77
C THR A 149 -3.34 8.06 5.58
N LYS A 150 -2.06 7.69 5.64
CA LYS A 150 -1.56 6.55 6.44
C LYS A 150 -1.84 6.75 7.93
N GLU A 151 -1.66 7.96 8.45
CA GLU A 151 -1.98 8.29 9.85
C GLU A 151 -3.49 8.14 10.14
N LEU A 152 -4.34 8.68 9.27
CA LEU A 152 -5.80 8.59 9.42
C LEU A 152 -6.29 7.14 9.32
N LEU A 153 -5.75 6.36 8.40
CA LEU A 153 -6.00 4.91 8.32
C LEU A 153 -5.55 4.19 9.59
N SER A 154 -4.36 4.51 10.11
CA SER A 154 -3.84 3.94 11.37
C SER A 154 -4.76 4.25 12.57
N SER A 155 -5.41 5.42 12.54
CA SER A 155 -6.38 5.87 13.55
C SER A 155 -7.80 5.33 13.34
N SER A 156 -8.08 4.60 12.26
CA SER A 156 -9.42 4.06 11.97
C SER A 156 -9.77 2.91 12.91
N GLU A 157 -11.06 2.70 13.18
CA GLU A 157 -11.49 1.61 14.06
C GLU A 157 -11.21 0.23 13.43
N HIS A 158 -11.62 0.08 12.18
CA HIS A 158 -11.49 -1.15 11.41
C HIS A 158 -10.77 -0.85 10.10
N LEU A 159 -9.79 -1.68 9.77
CA LEU A 159 -9.12 -1.70 8.48
C LEU A 159 -9.51 -2.97 7.74
N TYR A 160 -9.85 -2.81 6.48
CA TYR A 160 -10.15 -3.88 5.56
C TYR A 160 -9.10 -3.87 4.47
N VAL A 161 -8.47 -5.03 4.25
CA VAL A 161 -7.32 -5.11 3.35
C VAL A 161 -7.54 -6.17 2.27
N PRO A 162 -8.28 -5.84 1.20
CA PRO A 162 -8.32 -6.67 -0.01
C PRO A 162 -6.93 -6.90 -0.60
N GLU A 163 -6.59 -8.16 -0.82
CA GLU A 163 -5.36 -8.57 -1.49
C GLU A 163 -5.65 -9.56 -2.63
N GLY A 164 -4.90 -9.40 -3.72
CA GLY A 164 -5.03 -10.23 -4.91
C GLY A 164 -4.03 -9.83 -5.99
N HIS A 165 -4.30 -10.20 -7.23
CA HIS A 165 -3.58 -9.67 -8.39
C HIS A 165 -4.43 -8.63 -9.13
N ALA A 166 -3.78 -7.65 -9.74
CA ALA A 166 -4.47 -6.76 -10.67
C ALA A 166 -4.99 -7.54 -11.89
N PRO A 167 -6.22 -7.29 -12.38
CA PRO A 167 -6.81 -8.01 -13.50
C PRO A 167 -5.92 -8.08 -14.74
N GLY A 168 -5.86 -9.26 -15.37
CA GLY A 168 -5.03 -9.49 -16.57
C GLY A 168 -3.52 -9.51 -16.29
N SER A 169 -3.10 -9.46 -15.02
CA SER A 169 -1.70 -9.44 -14.62
C SER A 169 -1.42 -10.47 -13.50
N ARG A 170 -0.15 -10.59 -13.11
CA ARG A 170 0.26 -11.32 -11.89
C ARG A 170 0.86 -10.38 -10.84
N VAL A 171 0.66 -9.09 -10.99
CA VAL A 171 1.20 -8.08 -10.06
C VAL A 171 0.36 -8.11 -8.80
N GLY A 172 1.00 -8.34 -7.67
CA GLY A 172 0.36 -8.34 -6.36
C GLY A 172 -0.12 -6.94 -5.97
N VAL A 173 -1.37 -6.86 -5.51
CA VAL A 173 -2.00 -5.62 -5.06
C VAL A 173 -2.48 -5.81 -3.64
N ARG A 174 -2.14 -4.85 -2.78
CA ARG A 174 -2.72 -4.65 -1.44
C ARG A 174 -3.49 -3.35 -1.44
N ILE A 175 -4.76 -3.40 -1.06
CA ILE A 175 -5.59 -2.20 -0.88
C ILE A 175 -5.89 -2.07 0.60
N ILE A 176 -5.56 -0.94 1.22
CA ILE A 176 -5.81 -0.66 2.63
C ILE A 176 -6.93 0.37 2.71
N THR A 177 -8.08 -0.01 3.28
CA THR A 177 -9.21 0.90 3.41
C THR A 177 -9.90 0.82 4.77
N ASN A 178 -10.47 1.93 5.21
CA ASN A 178 -11.39 1.99 6.36
C ASN A 178 -12.86 1.75 5.97
N SER A 179 -13.17 1.67 4.67
CA SER A 179 -14.54 1.53 4.17
C SER A 179 -15.00 0.06 4.13
N ALA A 180 -16.03 -0.24 4.92
CA ALA A 180 -16.69 -1.55 4.95
C ALA A 180 -17.53 -1.84 3.69
N THR A 181 -17.99 -0.79 3.00
CA THR A 181 -18.82 -0.86 1.80
C THR A 181 -17.99 -1.09 0.55
N LEU A 182 -16.81 -0.47 0.45
CA LEU A 182 -15.91 -0.61 -0.70
C LEU A 182 -15.10 -1.91 -0.68
N ALA A 183 -14.70 -2.39 0.49
CA ALA A 183 -13.83 -3.55 0.60
C ALA A 183 -14.33 -4.83 -0.12
N PRO A 184 -15.63 -5.20 -0.06
CA PRO A 184 -16.17 -6.33 -0.81
C PRO A 184 -16.05 -6.18 -2.34
N ASP A 185 -16.29 -4.98 -2.85
CA ASP A 185 -16.26 -4.69 -4.29
C ASP A 185 -14.83 -4.64 -4.81
N LEU A 186 -13.91 -4.08 -4.02
CA LEU A 186 -12.47 -4.10 -4.32
C LEU A 186 -11.92 -5.53 -4.35
N LEU A 187 -12.33 -6.38 -3.41
CA LEU A 187 -11.98 -7.81 -3.45
C LEU A 187 -12.59 -8.52 -4.68
N ALA A 188 -13.78 -8.09 -5.13
CA ALA A 188 -14.44 -8.66 -6.31
C ALA A 188 -13.76 -8.27 -7.62
N TYR A 189 -13.12 -7.09 -7.66
CA TYR A 189 -12.35 -6.59 -8.79
C TYR A 189 -11.01 -7.33 -8.92
N LEU A 190 -10.31 -7.58 -7.82
CA LEU A 190 -9.01 -8.26 -7.83
C LEU A 190 -9.12 -9.74 -8.25
N GLU A 191 -8.12 -10.19 -9.00
CA GLU A 191 -7.96 -11.62 -9.28
C GLU A 191 -7.43 -12.36 -8.06
N ARG A 192 -7.86 -13.62 -7.90
CA ARG A 192 -7.43 -14.43 -6.76
C ARG A 192 -5.94 -14.77 -6.85
N ALA A 193 -5.19 -14.37 -5.84
CA ALA A 193 -3.82 -14.79 -5.65
C ALA A 193 -3.71 -16.06 -4.78
N PRO A 194 -2.68 -16.91 -4.98
CA PRO A 194 -2.37 -17.98 -4.04
C PRO A 194 -2.13 -17.43 -2.63
N LYS A 195 -2.63 -18.13 -1.61
CA LYS A 195 -2.44 -17.70 -0.22
C LYS A 195 -0.95 -17.78 0.12
N ARG A 196 -0.31 -16.61 0.29
CA ARG A 196 1.06 -16.46 0.78
C ARG A 196 1.06 -15.83 2.17
N ASP A 197 2.21 -15.93 2.81
CA ASP A 197 2.47 -15.13 4.00
C ASP A 197 2.30 -13.64 3.70
N PRO A 198 1.81 -12.84 4.66
CA PRO A 198 1.63 -11.42 4.44
C PRO A 198 3.00 -10.75 4.36
N GLU A 199 3.34 -10.29 3.17
CA GLU A 199 4.56 -9.57 2.82
C GLU A 199 4.16 -8.29 2.06
N SER A 200 5.06 -7.33 1.93
CA SER A 200 4.78 -6.12 1.13
C SER A 200 4.45 -6.50 -0.32
N GLN A 201 3.51 -5.79 -0.93
CA GLN A 201 3.07 -6.03 -2.30
C GLN A 201 3.67 -4.98 -3.25
N PRO A 202 3.92 -5.32 -4.53
CA PRO A 202 4.42 -4.34 -5.50
C PRO A 202 3.54 -3.10 -5.65
N ILE A 203 2.22 -3.25 -5.49
CA ILE A 203 1.27 -2.13 -5.50
C ILE A 203 0.55 -2.09 -4.17
N THR A 204 0.63 -0.94 -3.49
CA THR A 204 -0.14 -0.65 -2.27
C THR A 204 -1.03 0.56 -2.50
N ALA A 205 -2.34 0.37 -2.37
CA ALA A 205 -3.34 1.42 -2.49
C ALA A 205 -3.90 1.82 -1.12
N TYR A 206 -3.77 3.09 -0.75
CA TYR A 206 -4.32 3.68 0.46
C TYR A 206 -5.64 4.39 0.12
N VAL A 207 -6.75 3.83 0.60
CA VAL A 207 -8.10 4.31 0.27
C VAL A 207 -8.81 4.77 1.53
N LEU A 208 -8.93 6.08 1.70
CA LEU A 208 -9.54 6.70 2.87
C LEU A 208 -10.90 7.32 2.54
N ALA A 209 -11.93 6.83 3.23
CA ALA A 209 -13.27 7.41 3.24
C ALA A 209 -13.46 8.29 4.49
N GLY A 210 -14.27 9.35 4.37
CA GLY A 210 -14.59 10.24 5.50
C GLY A 210 -13.54 11.32 5.79
N ALA A 211 -12.73 11.72 4.81
CA ALA A 211 -11.71 12.76 4.98
C ALA A 211 -12.28 14.19 4.78
N ASP A 212 -11.51 15.22 5.14
CA ASP A 212 -11.93 16.61 4.95
C ASP A 212 -11.74 17.10 3.49
N GLU A 213 -10.90 16.40 2.74
CA GLU A 213 -10.48 16.74 1.38
C GLU A 213 -10.65 15.56 0.43
N GLU A 214 -10.64 15.85 -0.87
CA GLU A 214 -10.62 14.83 -1.91
C GLU A 214 -9.27 14.87 -2.61
N PHE A 215 -8.68 13.69 -2.81
CA PHE A 215 -7.39 13.55 -3.46
C PHE A 215 -7.32 12.22 -4.20
N ALA A 216 -6.64 12.22 -5.35
CA ALA A 216 -6.30 11.02 -6.09
C ALA A 216 -4.96 11.23 -6.76
N GLY A 217 -4.04 10.28 -6.57
CA GLY A 217 -2.75 10.29 -7.22
C GLY A 217 -2.03 8.97 -7.02
N TYR A 218 -0.98 8.74 -7.79
CA TYR A 218 -0.11 7.58 -7.62
C TYR A 218 1.36 7.97 -7.80
N ALA A 219 2.26 7.20 -7.21
CA ALA A 219 3.70 7.35 -7.35
C ALA A 219 4.34 5.99 -7.59
N ILE A 220 5.39 5.97 -8.41
CA ILE A 220 6.23 4.80 -8.62
C ILE A 220 7.61 5.14 -8.06
N GLU A 221 8.07 4.33 -7.13
CA GLU A 221 9.33 4.51 -6.41
C GLU A 221 10.22 3.30 -6.60
N GLU A 222 11.53 3.53 -6.70
CA GLU A 222 12.52 2.46 -6.67
C GLU A 222 12.96 2.21 -5.23
N VAL A 223 12.78 0.98 -4.76
CA VAL A 223 13.20 0.54 -3.43
C VAL A 223 14.29 -0.51 -3.57
N GLU A 224 15.37 -0.34 -2.82
CA GLU A 224 16.45 -1.32 -2.70
C GLU A 224 16.02 -2.42 -1.72
N GLU A 225 15.76 -3.64 -2.22
CA GLU A 225 15.47 -4.81 -1.39
C GLU A 225 16.74 -5.67 -1.22
N GLU A 226 17.05 -6.05 0.01
CA GLU A 226 18.07 -7.05 0.30
C GLU A 226 17.53 -8.46 0.03
N VAL A 227 17.96 -9.07 -1.08
CA VAL A 227 17.62 -10.44 -1.44
C VAL A 227 18.70 -11.37 -0.93
N THR A 228 18.38 -12.17 0.10
CA THR A 228 19.24 -13.26 0.55
C THR A 228 18.93 -14.54 -0.21
N ASP A 229 19.89 -14.99 -1.01
CA ASP A 229 19.75 -16.25 -1.74
C ASP A 229 19.84 -17.44 -0.77
N LYS A 230 18.73 -18.17 -0.62
CA LYS A 230 18.58 -19.27 0.37
C LYS A 230 19.60 -20.40 0.19
N LYS A 231 20.21 -20.51 -0.99
CA LYS A 231 21.18 -21.57 -1.30
C LYS A 231 22.61 -21.17 -0.98
N THR A 232 22.97 -19.90 -1.21
CA THR A 232 24.34 -19.41 -1.05
C THR A 232 24.56 -18.61 0.22
N GLY A 233 23.47 -18.17 0.88
CA GLY A 233 23.51 -17.30 2.05
C GLY A 233 24.05 -15.90 1.73
N LYS A 234 24.23 -15.56 0.45
CA LYS A 234 24.73 -14.28 0.00
C LYS A 234 23.57 -13.30 -0.11
N THR A 235 23.73 -12.12 0.48
CA THR A 235 22.78 -11.00 0.33
C THR A 235 23.23 -10.14 -0.83
N SER A 236 22.36 -9.94 -1.81
CA SER A 236 22.48 -8.92 -2.85
C SER A 236 21.43 -7.84 -2.63
N VAL A 237 21.76 -6.61 -3.02
CA VAL A 237 20.80 -5.50 -3.04
C VAL A 237 20.25 -5.43 -4.46
N GLU A 238 18.94 -5.61 -4.62
CA GLU A 238 18.25 -5.51 -5.90
C GLU A 238 17.28 -4.32 -5.86
N ALA A 239 17.38 -3.43 -6.85
CA ALA A 239 16.43 -2.35 -7.02
C ALA A 239 15.12 -2.90 -7.58
N LYS A 240 14.02 -2.62 -6.90
CA LYS A 240 12.68 -3.08 -7.24
C LYS A 240 11.71 -1.92 -7.18
N SER A 241 10.92 -1.78 -8.23
CA SER A 241 9.92 -0.72 -8.32
C SER A 241 8.67 -1.11 -7.55
N VAL A 242 8.18 -0.19 -6.75
CA VAL A 242 6.93 -0.30 -6.00
C VAL A 242 6.04 0.89 -6.36
N ALA A 243 4.73 0.68 -6.34
CA ALA A 243 3.77 1.73 -6.61
C ALA A 243 2.90 1.99 -5.38
N ALA A 244 2.73 3.27 -5.06
CA ALA A 244 1.81 3.76 -4.04
C ALA A 244 0.65 4.47 -4.72
N VAL A 245 -0.58 4.03 -4.47
CA VAL A 245 -1.81 4.70 -4.95
C VAL A 245 -2.50 5.32 -3.75
N VAL A 246 -2.86 6.59 -3.82
CA VAL A 246 -3.55 7.30 -2.72
C VAL A 246 -4.87 7.85 -3.24
N VAL A 247 -5.98 7.42 -2.63
CA VAL A 247 -7.32 7.90 -2.95
C VAL A 247 -8.04 8.28 -1.66
N VAL A 248 -8.39 9.56 -1.56
CA VAL A 248 -9.04 10.16 -0.40
C VAL A 248 -10.36 10.76 -0.84
N GLY A 249 -11.43 10.49 -0.10
CA GLY A 249 -12.76 11.02 -0.37
C GLY A 249 -13.46 11.49 0.89
N ARG A 250 -14.29 12.54 0.75
CA ARG A 250 -15.12 13.06 1.83
C ARG A 250 -16.21 12.10 2.29
N GLU A 251 -16.85 11.46 1.32
CA GLU A 251 -17.81 10.39 1.55
C GLU A 251 -17.11 9.06 1.23
N GLU A 252 -17.52 8.41 0.14
CA GLU A 252 -16.89 7.18 -0.34
C GLU A 252 -16.09 7.47 -1.62
N PRO A 253 -14.78 7.11 -1.63
CA PRO A 253 -13.98 7.16 -2.84
C PRO A 253 -14.59 6.33 -3.99
N SER A 254 -14.55 6.87 -5.20
CA SER A 254 -15.03 6.17 -6.39
C SER A 254 -14.15 4.95 -6.71
N ILE A 255 -14.77 3.78 -6.86
CA ILE A 255 -14.09 2.54 -7.28
C ILE A 255 -13.40 2.75 -8.64
N ALA A 256 -14.01 3.50 -9.55
CA ALA A 256 -13.42 3.77 -10.87
C ALA A 256 -12.08 4.52 -10.77
N ARG A 257 -11.93 5.43 -9.79
CA ARG A 257 -10.66 6.11 -9.52
C ARG A 257 -9.62 5.15 -8.96
N ILE A 258 -10.00 4.35 -7.97
CA ILE A 258 -9.09 3.34 -7.39
C ILE A 258 -8.58 2.39 -8.49
N VAL A 259 -9.48 1.89 -9.33
CA VAL A 259 -9.17 1.04 -10.48
C VAL A 259 -8.23 1.73 -11.46
N ALA A 260 -8.46 3.02 -11.77
CA ALA A 260 -7.54 3.79 -12.61
C ALA A 260 -6.12 3.81 -12.03
N GLY A 261 -5.97 4.08 -10.73
CA GLY A 261 -4.66 4.08 -10.07
C GLY A 261 -3.97 2.72 -10.06
N LEU A 262 -4.73 1.63 -9.92
CA LEU A 262 -4.18 0.28 -10.00
C LEU A 262 -3.70 -0.04 -11.42
N GLU A 263 -4.50 0.26 -12.44
CA GLU A 263 -4.17 -0.03 -13.84
C GLU A 263 -3.00 0.83 -14.34
N THR A 264 -2.94 2.12 -13.98
CA THR A 264 -1.80 2.99 -14.32
C THR A 264 -0.53 2.54 -13.61
N SER A 265 -0.63 2.14 -12.34
CA SER A 265 0.52 1.60 -11.58
C SER A 265 1.06 0.32 -12.20
N VAL A 266 0.20 -0.61 -12.62
CA VAL A 266 0.64 -1.84 -13.33
C VAL A 266 1.36 -1.49 -14.62
N ALA A 267 0.82 -0.55 -15.40
CA ALA A 267 1.44 -0.12 -16.65
C ALA A 267 2.80 0.56 -16.41
N GLY A 268 2.90 1.41 -15.40
CA GLY A 268 4.13 2.11 -15.05
C GLY A 268 5.22 1.17 -14.51
N LEU A 269 4.87 0.20 -13.67
CA LEU A 269 5.81 -0.82 -13.20
C LEU A 269 6.37 -1.66 -14.36
N ALA A 270 5.53 -2.01 -15.33
CA ALA A 270 5.97 -2.75 -16.51
C ALA A 270 6.88 -1.90 -17.42
N ALA A 271 6.62 -0.60 -17.54
CA ALA A 271 7.46 0.33 -18.29
C ALA A 271 8.84 0.50 -17.64
N ASP A 272 8.88 0.65 -16.32
CA ASP A 272 10.14 0.81 -15.57
C ASP A 272 11.01 -0.46 -15.61
N GLU A 273 10.39 -1.65 -15.48
CA GLU A 273 11.10 -2.93 -15.64
C GLU A 273 11.69 -3.09 -17.04
N ALA A 274 10.96 -2.67 -18.09
CA ALA A 274 11.44 -2.70 -19.46
C ALA A 274 12.62 -1.73 -19.69
N GLU A 275 12.58 -0.54 -19.11
CA GLU A 275 13.68 0.43 -19.17
C GLU A 275 14.93 -0.11 -18.46
N ARG A 276 14.77 -0.73 -17.29
CA ARG A 276 15.88 -1.35 -16.55
C ARG A 276 16.49 -2.51 -17.31
N ALA A 277 15.67 -3.37 -17.90
CA ALA A 277 16.14 -4.47 -18.73
C ALA A 277 16.94 -3.95 -19.95
N ALA A 278 16.51 -2.84 -20.55
CA ALA A 278 17.23 -2.21 -21.66
C ALA A 278 18.59 -1.63 -21.21
N LYS A 279 18.64 -0.90 -20.09
CA LYS A 279 19.89 -0.36 -19.53
C LYS A 279 20.88 -1.46 -19.16
N ALA A 280 20.43 -2.52 -18.49
CA ALA A 280 21.28 -3.65 -18.14
C ALA A 280 21.83 -4.38 -19.39
N ALA A 281 21.05 -4.44 -20.48
CA ALA A 281 21.51 -5.03 -21.74
C ALA A 281 22.54 -4.15 -22.46
N GLU A 282 22.42 -2.82 -22.36
CA GLU A 282 23.40 -1.86 -22.89
C GLU A 282 24.72 -1.92 -22.11
N GLU A 283 24.66 -1.90 -20.77
CA GLU A 283 25.85 -2.03 -19.91
C GLU A 283 26.57 -3.38 -20.08
N ALA A 284 25.84 -4.46 -20.37
CA ALA A 284 26.45 -5.76 -20.64
C ALA A 284 27.07 -5.89 -22.04
N ALA A 285 26.73 -4.97 -22.96
CA ALA A 285 27.25 -4.95 -24.32
C ALA A 285 28.51 -4.07 -24.48
N GLU A 286 28.79 -3.21 -23.52
CA GLU A 286 30.02 -2.38 -23.41
C GLU A 286 31.18 -3.16 -22.76
#